data_AF-A0A106BY87-F1
#
_entry.id   AF-A0A106BY87-F1
#
_cell.length_a   1.000
_cell.length_b   1.000
_cell.length_c   1.000
_cell.angle_alpha   90.00
_cell.angle_beta   90.00
_cell.angle_gamma   90.00
#
_symmetry.space_group_name_H-M   'P 1'
#
loop_
_entity.id
_entity.type
_entity.pdbx_description
1 polymer ?
#
loop_
_entity_poly.entity_id
_entity_poly.type
_entity_poly.pdbx_seq_one_letter_code
_entity_poly.pdbx_strand_id
1 'polypeptide(L)'
;MSVETRTNKHIRATWDRFNGSGQMSTVTIDEVKNFAEQCGLVIESVEEVEFGSNPRIKAIQLKTDLGTALYPRKKLNEIEIYNHNIEPNQNYANFWKSVDWFSPPYITNGAISDAINNAGINAREHSHWNKRGLQSRFEPHLSSIYTLGNIIPITVQTLTESEAISKHLPIIKESILAFYSGMKVVAVAALIPIIEDILGSIIGEDSSGLDIMTKVNKSIDLACDGVTKLHINHSDWIPPEYIENSVLKVMNTRIFTLETIRYWLLNSFYEKTDNYDKHSGFNRHFFAHAKSDIWQNEHNFFRAMGLIQALAFIECFAVAESKVSIFPPEPDERAESFRLEVFACMNTQLFKKRILNQLQIDNNLPFNPTASDDGWLLRASKLSEKMNLEIIPNLRDKGWLCHSFTDPVKEGEYITVKASKGDREIKISLLYTCATGNDIYKELDKSCDFILYQGAYYHQESYAFGVMASVLPLNAWITPD
;
A
#
# COMPACT_ATOMS: atom_id res chain seq x y z
N MET A 1 -23.63 -20.41 5.28
CA MET A 1 -24.85 -21.26 5.46
C MET A 1 -26.03 -20.35 5.73
N SER A 2 -27.14 -20.46 4.99
CA SER A 2 -28.27 -19.53 5.13
C SER A 2 -28.97 -19.69 6.48
N VAL A 3 -29.24 -18.54 7.12
CA VAL A 3 -29.92 -18.44 8.43
C VAL A 3 -31.25 -19.18 8.49
N GLU A 4 -31.93 -19.34 7.35
CA GLU A 4 -33.20 -20.06 7.26
C GLU A 4 -33.12 -21.55 7.64
N THR A 5 -31.94 -22.18 7.51
CA THR A 5 -31.81 -23.64 7.70
C THR A 5 -31.70 -24.07 9.16
N ARG A 6 -31.56 -23.12 10.12
CA ARG A 6 -31.37 -23.41 11.55
C ARG A 6 -32.44 -22.84 12.48
N THR A 7 -33.38 -22.04 11.98
CA THR A 7 -34.31 -21.34 12.88
C THR A 7 -35.56 -22.15 13.17
N ASN A 8 -35.86 -22.34 14.45
CA ASN A 8 -37.13 -22.90 14.86
C ASN A 8 -38.28 -22.01 14.33
N LYS A 9 -39.25 -22.61 13.62
CA LYS A 9 -40.42 -21.91 13.05
C LYS A 9 -41.18 -21.04 14.06
N HIS A 10 -41.14 -21.40 15.34
CA HIS A 10 -41.81 -20.67 16.42
C HIS A 10 -41.08 -19.36 16.78
N ILE A 11 -39.74 -19.32 16.72
CA ILE A 11 -38.95 -18.09 16.89
C ILE A 11 -39.30 -17.08 15.79
N ARG A 12 -39.41 -17.56 14.55
CA ARG A 12 -39.80 -16.73 13.41
C ARG A 12 -41.25 -16.26 13.52
N ALA A 13 -42.17 -17.13 13.96
CA ALA A 13 -43.58 -16.78 14.14
C ALA A 13 -43.78 -15.61 15.12
N THR A 14 -42.99 -15.54 16.20
CA THR A 14 -42.99 -14.41 17.13
C THR A 14 -42.62 -13.09 16.45
N TRP A 15 -41.56 -13.09 15.63
CA TRP A 15 -41.20 -11.90 14.83
C TRP A 15 -42.31 -11.52 13.85
N ASP A 16 -42.80 -12.47 13.06
CA ASP A 16 -43.80 -12.23 12.02
C ASP A 16 -45.09 -11.63 12.61
N ARG A 17 -45.49 -12.05 13.82
CA ARG A 17 -46.67 -11.53 14.52
C ARG A 17 -46.59 -10.03 14.80
N PHE A 18 -45.47 -9.56 15.35
CA PHE A 18 -45.31 -8.18 15.81
C PHE A 18 -44.75 -7.25 14.74
N ASN A 19 -43.88 -7.75 13.85
CA ASN A 19 -43.38 -6.99 12.72
C ASN A 19 -44.45 -6.82 11.64
N GLY A 20 -45.21 -7.88 11.34
CA GLY A 20 -46.32 -7.85 10.37
C GLY A 20 -47.46 -6.91 10.78
N SER A 21 -47.70 -6.74 12.08
CA SER A 21 -48.66 -5.78 12.62
C SER A 21 -48.09 -4.37 12.83
N GLY A 22 -46.80 -4.15 12.56
CA GLY A 22 -46.14 -2.86 12.77
C GLY A 22 -45.96 -2.47 14.25
N GLN A 23 -46.04 -3.43 15.18
CA GLN A 23 -46.01 -3.20 16.62
C GLN A 23 -44.60 -3.33 17.23
N MET A 24 -43.58 -3.70 16.45
CA MET A 24 -42.21 -3.88 16.97
C MET A 24 -41.65 -2.66 17.70
N SER A 25 -42.05 -1.46 17.33
CA SER A 25 -41.60 -0.21 17.99
C SER A 25 -42.24 0.03 19.36
N THR A 26 -43.38 -0.60 19.67
CA THR A 26 -44.16 -0.33 20.88
C THR A 26 -44.42 -1.57 21.75
N VAL A 27 -44.27 -2.78 21.21
CA VAL A 27 -44.54 -4.04 21.92
C VAL A 27 -43.67 -4.15 23.18
N THR A 28 -44.23 -4.59 24.29
CA THR A 28 -43.49 -4.79 25.54
C THR A 28 -42.76 -6.14 25.55
N ILE A 29 -41.71 -6.26 26.36
CA ILE A 29 -41.00 -7.54 26.55
C ILE A 29 -41.94 -8.64 27.08
N ASP A 30 -42.92 -8.28 27.91
CA ASP A 30 -43.91 -9.22 28.46
C ASP A 30 -44.87 -9.72 27.38
N GLU A 31 -45.31 -8.86 26.46
CA GLU A 31 -46.13 -9.28 25.32
C GLU A 31 -45.38 -10.25 24.40
N VAL A 32 -44.10 -9.98 24.14
CA VAL A 32 -43.25 -10.89 23.36
C VAL A 32 -43.06 -12.22 24.08
N LYS A 33 -42.77 -12.20 25.38
CA LYS A 33 -42.62 -13.40 26.21
C LYS A 33 -43.89 -14.25 26.19
N ASN A 34 -45.04 -13.64 26.49
CA ASN A 34 -46.33 -14.33 26.54
C ASN A 34 -46.68 -14.98 25.20
N PHE A 35 -46.45 -14.29 24.08
CA PHE A 35 -46.72 -14.85 22.75
C PHE A 35 -45.76 -15.99 22.40
N ALA A 36 -44.48 -15.87 22.75
CA ALA A 36 -43.49 -16.90 22.52
C ALA A 36 -43.78 -18.18 23.31
N GLU A 37 -44.21 -18.06 24.58
CA GLU A 37 -44.68 -19.18 25.41
C GLU A 37 -45.94 -19.83 24.82
N GLN A 38 -46.90 -19.04 24.31
CA GLN A 38 -48.08 -19.55 23.60
C GLN A 38 -47.73 -20.31 22.32
N CYS A 39 -46.62 -19.96 21.67
CA CYS A 39 -46.09 -20.68 20.53
C CYS A 39 -45.37 -21.98 20.91
N GLY A 40 -45.25 -22.29 22.20
CA GLY A 40 -44.62 -23.52 22.72
C GLY A 40 -43.12 -23.41 22.95
N LEU A 41 -42.55 -22.19 23.01
CA LEU A 41 -41.14 -21.98 23.32
C LEU A 41 -40.91 -21.95 24.84
N VAL A 42 -39.83 -22.57 25.31
CA VAL A 42 -39.39 -22.44 26.71
C VAL A 42 -38.47 -21.24 26.80
N ILE A 43 -38.93 -20.18 27.48
CA ILE A 43 -38.21 -18.91 27.54
C ILE A 43 -37.23 -18.90 28.70
N GLU A 44 -35.95 -18.70 28.39
CA GLU A 44 -34.89 -18.51 29.40
C GLU A 44 -34.80 -17.05 29.85
N SER A 45 -34.79 -16.11 28.89
CA SER A 45 -34.80 -14.67 29.17
C SER A 45 -35.37 -13.85 28.00
N VAL A 46 -35.89 -12.66 28.32
CA VAL A 46 -36.32 -11.64 27.34
C VAL A 46 -35.82 -10.28 27.81
N GLU A 47 -34.97 -9.65 27.02
CA GLU A 47 -34.26 -8.43 27.44
C GLU A 47 -34.20 -7.40 26.30
N GLU A 48 -34.16 -6.11 26.66
CA GLU A 48 -33.79 -5.05 25.72
C GLU A 48 -32.28 -5.00 25.56
N VAL A 49 -31.82 -5.09 24.33
CA VAL A 49 -30.39 -5.06 23.99
C VAL A 49 -30.11 -4.10 22.85
N GLU A 50 -28.85 -3.73 22.70
CA GLU A 50 -28.35 -3.07 21.49
C GLU A 50 -27.39 -4.00 20.74
N PHE A 51 -27.57 -4.10 19.43
CA PHE A 51 -26.67 -4.85 18.54
C PHE A 51 -26.11 -3.92 17.45
N GLY A 52 -25.18 -4.42 16.64
CA GLY A 52 -24.56 -3.67 15.56
C GLY A 52 -23.32 -2.89 15.99
N SER A 53 -22.52 -2.42 15.03
CA SER A 53 -21.29 -1.67 15.31
C SER A 53 -21.46 -0.17 15.05
N ASN A 54 -22.08 0.22 13.94
CA ASN A 54 -22.38 1.61 13.61
C ASN A 54 -23.53 1.71 12.59
N PRO A 55 -24.78 2.00 13.00
CA PRO A 55 -25.21 2.39 14.34
C PRO A 55 -25.40 1.20 15.29
N ARG A 56 -25.54 1.50 16.59
CA ARG A 56 -26.12 0.59 17.58
C ARG A 56 -27.65 0.59 17.42
N ILE A 57 -28.25 -0.58 17.26
CA ILE A 57 -29.68 -0.77 16.98
C ILE A 57 -30.33 -1.46 18.17
N LYS A 58 -31.43 -0.87 18.68
CA LYS A 58 -32.23 -1.47 19.76
C LYS A 58 -33.00 -2.68 19.26
N ALA A 59 -33.00 -3.75 20.04
CA ALA A 59 -33.74 -4.97 19.77
C ALA A 59 -34.22 -5.62 21.08
N ILE A 60 -35.26 -6.43 20.97
CA ILE A 60 -35.60 -7.41 22.01
C ILE A 60 -34.79 -8.66 21.72
N GLN A 61 -33.98 -9.12 22.69
CA GLN A 61 -33.35 -10.43 22.65
C GLN A 61 -34.26 -11.46 23.31
N LEU A 62 -34.63 -12.50 22.57
CA LEU A 62 -35.37 -13.65 23.06
C LEU A 62 -34.41 -14.83 23.17
N LYS A 63 -34.16 -15.31 24.40
CA LYS A 63 -33.36 -16.51 24.65
C LYS A 63 -34.27 -17.67 25.01
N THR A 64 -34.13 -18.77 24.29
CA THR A 64 -34.95 -19.99 24.44
C THR A 64 -34.09 -21.23 24.50
N ASP A 65 -34.69 -22.34 24.89
CA ASP A 65 -34.11 -23.69 24.83
C ASP A 65 -33.65 -24.09 23.41
N LEU A 66 -34.18 -23.43 22.38
CA LEU A 66 -33.93 -23.71 20.97
C LEU A 66 -32.96 -22.73 20.30
N GLY A 67 -32.53 -21.69 21.02
CA GLY A 67 -31.60 -20.66 20.51
C GLY A 67 -31.98 -19.24 20.91
N THR A 68 -31.15 -18.30 20.47
CA THR A 68 -31.24 -16.87 20.76
C THR A 68 -31.63 -16.08 19.52
N ALA A 69 -32.59 -15.17 19.65
CA ALA A 69 -33.09 -14.33 18.55
C ALA A 69 -33.04 -12.85 18.88
N LEU A 70 -32.74 -12.01 17.89
CA LEU A 70 -32.88 -10.56 17.97
C LEU A 70 -34.09 -10.10 17.17
N TYR A 71 -34.93 -9.29 17.80
CA TYR A 71 -36.08 -8.63 17.19
C TYR A 71 -35.85 -7.11 17.18
N PRO A 72 -35.33 -6.55 16.07
CA PRO A 72 -35.07 -5.11 15.96
C PRO A 72 -36.31 -4.25 16.20
N ARG A 73 -36.15 -3.15 16.94
CA ARG A 73 -37.23 -2.21 17.27
C ARG A 73 -37.66 -1.32 16.11
N LYS A 74 -36.75 -1.09 15.15
CA LYS A 74 -36.96 -0.24 13.97
C LYS A 74 -36.67 -1.04 12.72
N LYS A 75 -37.41 -0.78 11.64
CA LYS A 75 -37.11 -1.30 10.30
C LYS A 75 -35.86 -0.61 9.74
N LEU A 76 -35.15 -1.26 8.80
CA LEU A 76 -33.94 -0.69 8.18
C LEU A 76 -34.17 0.72 7.61
N ASN A 77 -35.27 0.94 6.91
CA ASN A 77 -35.62 2.25 6.33
C ASN A 77 -35.95 3.33 7.38
N GLU A 78 -36.16 2.97 8.64
CA GLU A 78 -36.38 3.88 9.77
C GLU A 78 -35.07 4.21 10.52
N ILE A 79 -33.95 3.59 10.13
CA ILE A 79 -32.63 3.83 10.71
C ILE A 79 -31.94 4.95 9.91
N GLU A 80 -32.06 6.18 10.39
CA GLU A 80 -31.53 7.38 9.73
C GLU A 80 -30.04 7.27 9.37
N ILE A 81 -29.19 6.81 10.30
CA ILE A 81 -27.75 6.65 10.08
C ILE A 81 -27.46 5.65 8.95
N TYR A 82 -28.20 4.54 8.88
CA TYR A 82 -28.04 3.56 7.81
C TYR A 82 -28.34 4.21 6.46
N ASN A 83 -29.51 4.86 6.32
CA ASN A 83 -29.92 5.51 5.08
C ASN A 83 -28.94 6.62 4.65
N HIS A 84 -28.46 7.44 5.60
CA HIS A 84 -27.50 8.52 5.32
C HIS A 84 -26.16 7.99 4.83
N ASN A 85 -25.77 6.78 5.24
CA ASN A 85 -24.46 6.20 4.96
C ASN A 85 -24.41 5.36 3.68
N ILE A 86 -25.54 5.07 3.02
CA ILE A 86 -25.57 4.23 1.80
C ILE A 86 -24.71 4.85 0.69
N GLU A 87 -25.02 6.09 0.28
CA GLU A 87 -24.31 6.77 -0.80
C GLU A 87 -22.84 7.08 -0.46
N PRO A 88 -22.50 7.63 0.73
CA PRO A 88 -21.11 7.84 1.13
C PRO A 88 -20.27 6.56 1.13
N ASN A 89 -20.79 5.43 1.63
CA ASN A 89 -20.05 4.16 1.60
C ASN A 89 -19.85 3.67 0.17
N GLN A 90 -20.87 3.78 -0.69
CA GLN A 90 -20.74 3.37 -2.08
C GLN A 90 -19.70 4.23 -2.84
N ASN A 91 -19.70 5.53 -2.60
CA ASN A 91 -18.69 6.45 -3.15
C ASN A 91 -17.29 6.08 -2.66
N TYR A 92 -17.11 5.82 -1.36
CA TYR A 92 -15.82 5.47 -0.79
C TYR A 92 -15.32 4.10 -1.26
N ALA A 93 -16.20 3.12 -1.43
CA ALA A 93 -15.86 1.85 -2.06
C ALA A 93 -15.37 2.07 -3.51
N ASN A 94 -16.05 2.91 -4.28
CA ASN A 94 -15.64 3.23 -5.65
C ASN A 94 -14.32 4.00 -5.71
N PHE A 95 -14.04 4.84 -4.73
CA PHE A 95 -12.74 5.50 -4.57
C PHE A 95 -11.61 4.48 -4.47
N TRP A 96 -11.70 3.51 -3.54
CA TRP A 96 -10.70 2.46 -3.36
C TRP A 96 -10.44 1.67 -4.64
N LYS A 97 -11.50 1.29 -5.35
CA LYS A 97 -11.39 0.63 -6.67
C LYS A 97 -10.65 1.49 -7.69
N SER A 98 -10.85 2.80 -7.65
CA SER A 98 -10.27 3.74 -8.62
C SER A 98 -8.77 3.96 -8.40
N VAL A 99 -8.32 4.00 -7.14
CA VAL A 99 -6.89 4.10 -6.76
C VAL A 99 -6.15 2.75 -6.81
N ASP A 100 -6.82 1.68 -7.25
CA ASP A 100 -6.28 0.32 -7.28
C ASP A 100 -5.80 -0.13 -5.88
N TRP A 101 -6.61 0.06 -4.85
CA TRP A 101 -6.31 -0.37 -3.50
C TRP A 101 -7.57 -0.74 -2.71
N PHE A 102 -7.41 -1.07 -1.43
CA PHE A 102 -8.50 -1.37 -0.51
C PHE A 102 -8.40 -0.49 0.74
N SER A 103 -9.45 -0.48 1.56
CA SER A 103 -9.47 0.26 2.83
C SER A 103 -8.48 -0.39 3.82
N PRO A 104 -7.33 0.25 4.16
CA PRO A 104 -6.29 -0.39 4.96
C PRO A 104 -6.78 -0.72 6.38
N PRO A 105 -6.69 -1.99 6.83
CA PRO A 105 -6.85 -2.31 8.25
C PRO A 105 -5.63 -1.83 9.04
N TYR A 106 -5.78 -1.68 10.36
CA TYR A 106 -4.73 -1.21 11.29
C TYR A 106 -4.23 0.23 11.08
N ILE A 107 -4.74 0.95 10.08
CA ILE A 107 -4.43 2.36 9.87
C ILE A 107 -5.63 3.21 10.29
N THR A 108 -5.38 4.31 11.00
CA THR A 108 -6.45 5.21 11.42
C THR A 108 -7.03 5.96 10.22
N ASN A 109 -8.34 6.25 10.26
CA ASN A 109 -8.99 7.06 9.23
C ASN A 109 -8.35 8.45 9.07
N GLY A 110 -7.78 9.01 10.14
CA GLY A 110 -7.02 10.26 10.09
C GLY A 110 -5.80 10.14 9.20
N ALA A 111 -4.93 9.14 9.44
CA ALA A 111 -3.74 8.92 8.63
C ALA A 111 -4.06 8.60 7.16
N ILE A 112 -5.13 7.83 6.90
CA ILE A 112 -5.63 7.58 5.55
C ILE A 112 -6.08 8.89 4.89
N SER A 113 -6.88 9.70 5.58
CA SER A 113 -7.36 10.98 5.07
C SER A 113 -6.22 11.94 4.79
N ASP A 114 -5.23 12.01 5.66
CA ASP A 114 -4.06 12.88 5.50
C ASP A 114 -3.25 12.48 4.27
N ALA A 115 -3.02 11.18 4.05
CA ALA A 115 -2.35 10.68 2.86
C ALA A 115 -3.12 11.01 1.57
N ILE A 116 -4.45 10.85 1.57
CA ILE A 116 -5.31 11.18 0.43
C ILE A 116 -5.28 12.70 0.14
N ASN A 117 -5.38 13.53 1.17
CA ASN A 117 -5.34 14.98 1.05
C ASN A 117 -3.97 15.47 0.55
N ASN A 118 -2.87 14.88 1.04
CA ASN A 118 -1.51 15.19 0.59
C ASN A 118 -1.28 14.80 -0.88
N ALA A 119 -2.00 13.79 -1.39
CA ALA A 119 -2.02 13.46 -2.81
C ALA A 119 -2.77 14.48 -3.69
N GLY A 120 -3.42 15.47 -3.07
CA GLY A 120 -4.31 16.42 -3.73
C GLY A 120 -5.59 15.77 -4.26
N ILE A 121 -6.03 14.67 -3.62
CA ILE A 121 -7.19 13.89 -4.03
C ILE A 121 -8.34 14.18 -3.07
N ASN A 122 -9.52 14.48 -3.61
CA ASN A 122 -10.76 14.44 -2.84
C ASN A 122 -11.45 13.10 -3.08
N ALA A 123 -11.53 12.25 -2.05
CA ALA A 123 -12.14 10.93 -2.15
C ALA A 123 -13.61 10.98 -2.60
N ARG A 124 -14.34 12.06 -2.30
CA ARG A 124 -15.75 12.22 -2.72
C ARG A 124 -15.91 12.56 -4.20
N GLU A 125 -14.92 13.26 -4.76
CA GLU A 125 -14.91 13.84 -6.10
C GLU A 125 -13.90 13.13 -7.04
N HIS A 126 -13.47 11.93 -6.68
CA HIS A 126 -12.45 11.16 -7.40
C HIS A 126 -12.84 10.85 -8.85
N SER A 127 -14.13 10.83 -9.17
CA SER A 127 -14.66 10.53 -10.51
C SER A 127 -14.27 11.55 -11.58
N HIS A 128 -13.84 12.76 -11.21
CA HIS A 128 -13.34 13.75 -12.16
C HIS A 128 -11.96 13.41 -12.74
N TRP A 129 -11.22 12.51 -12.08
CA TRP A 129 -9.89 12.10 -12.51
C TRP A 129 -9.97 10.90 -13.45
N ASN A 130 -9.07 10.86 -14.43
CA ASN A 130 -8.80 9.61 -15.12
C ASN A 130 -8.15 8.61 -14.14
N LYS A 131 -8.49 7.32 -14.24
CA LYS A 131 -8.06 6.29 -13.27
C LYS A 131 -6.54 6.20 -13.13
N ARG A 132 -5.81 6.23 -14.25
CA ARG A 132 -4.34 6.09 -14.25
C ARG A 132 -3.66 7.26 -13.54
N GLY A 133 -4.13 8.49 -13.77
CA GLY A 133 -3.65 9.70 -13.12
C GLY A 133 -4.02 9.76 -11.64
N LEU A 134 -5.18 9.23 -11.27
CA LEU A 134 -5.55 9.06 -9.86
C LEU A 134 -4.60 8.07 -9.15
N GLN A 135 -4.31 6.94 -9.78
CA GLN A 135 -3.38 5.94 -9.24
C GLN A 135 -1.96 6.48 -9.11
N SER A 136 -1.44 7.16 -10.13
CA SER A 136 -0.09 7.75 -10.08
C SER A 136 0.05 8.84 -9.03
N ARG A 137 -1.03 9.55 -8.70
CA ARG A 137 -1.06 10.52 -7.59
C ARG A 137 -1.12 9.84 -6.23
N PHE A 138 -1.91 8.78 -6.09
CA PHE A 138 -2.10 8.09 -4.81
C PHE A 138 -0.87 7.28 -4.40
N GLU A 139 -0.22 6.63 -5.36
CA GLU A 139 0.82 5.63 -5.11
C GLU A 139 2.01 6.11 -4.25
N PRO A 140 2.60 7.31 -4.47
CA PRO A 140 3.69 7.81 -3.62
C PRO A 140 3.31 7.94 -2.13
N HIS A 141 2.03 8.16 -1.84
CA HIS A 141 1.51 8.33 -0.48
C HIS A 141 1.24 7.02 0.25
N LEU A 142 1.40 5.85 -0.40
CA LEU A 142 1.40 4.56 0.29
C LEU A 142 2.46 4.49 1.39
N SER A 143 3.61 5.14 1.19
CA SER A 143 4.68 5.26 2.20
C SER A 143 4.27 6.06 3.44
N SER A 144 3.28 6.96 3.29
CA SER A 144 2.71 7.75 4.38
C SER A 144 1.60 6.99 5.13
N ILE A 145 0.92 6.07 4.45
CA ILE A 145 -0.07 5.17 5.05
C ILE A 145 0.65 4.06 5.83
N TYR A 146 1.62 3.40 5.19
CA TYR A 146 2.38 2.27 5.72
C TYR A 146 3.77 2.74 6.18
N THR A 147 3.79 3.47 7.28
CA THR A 147 5.04 3.98 7.88
C THR A 147 5.80 2.88 8.63
N LEU A 148 7.09 3.09 8.89
CA LEU A 148 7.87 2.21 9.77
C LEU A 148 7.28 2.07 11.17
N GLY A 149 6.64 3.13 11.69
CA GLY A 149 5.95 3.10 12.97
C GLY A 149 4.74 2.17 13.01
N ASN A 150 4.20 1.79 11.85
CA ASN A 150 3.14 0.79 11.72
C ASN A 150 3.68 -0.57 11.27
N ILE A 151 4.53 -0.60 10.24
CA ILE A 151 5.09 -1.82 9.66
C ILE A 151 5.85 -2.62 10.71
N ILE A 152 6.73 -1.98 11.48
CA ILE A 152 7.62 -2.70 12.42
C ILE A 152 6.83 -3.34 13.57
N PRO A 153 6.03 -2.59 14.36
CA PRO A 153 5.27 -3.17 15.47
C PRO A 153 4.33 -4.28 15.02
N ILE A 154 3.59 -4.08 13.92
CA ILE A 154 2.70 -5.12 13.38
C ILE A 154 3.50 -6.37 12.99
N THR A 155 4.65 -6.20 12.32
CA THR A 155 5.46 -7.35 11.88
C THR A 155 6.01 -8.17 13.04
N VAL A 156 6.52 -7.53 14.08
CA VAL A 156 7.20 -8.24 15.19
C VAL A 156 6.27 -8.64 16.34
N GLN A 157 5.10 -8.01 16.45
CA GLN A 157 4.15 -8.26 17.53
C GLN A 157 2.88 -8.94 16.98
N THR A 158 2.12 -8.28 16.11
CA THR A 158 0.83 -8.82 15.62
C THR A 158 0.99 -10.07 14.75
N LEU A 159 1.90 -10.04 13.78
CA LEU A 159 2.10 -11.18 12.86
C LEU A 159 2.75 -12.39 13.55
N THR A 160 3.35 -12.21 14.74
CA THR A 160 3.87 -13.31 15.57
C THR A 160 2.75 -14.14 16.20
N GLU A 161 1.61 -13.52 16.49
CA GLU A 161 0.44 -14.20 17.06
C GLU A 161 -0.44 -14.87 15.98
N SER A 162 -0.11 -14.68 14.70
CA SER A 162 -0.85 -15.25 13.57
C SER A 162 -0.38 -16.68 13.29
N GLU A 163 -1.31 -17.63 13.26
CA GLU A 163 -1.00 -19.02 12.93
C GLU A 163 -0.71 -19.17 11.44
N ALA A 164 -1.37 -18.38 10.58
CA ALA A 164 -1.18 -18.42 9.14
C ALA A 164 0.13 -17.76 8.68
N ILE A 165 0.58 -16.71 9.38
CA ILE A 165 1.67 -15.81 8.94
C ILE A 165 2.97 -16.06 9.71
N SER A 166 2.91 -16.48 10.98
CA SER A 166 4.11 -16.57 11.85
C SER A 166 5.26 -17.38 11.24
N LYS A 167 4.97 -18.48 10.52
CA LYS A 167 5.97 -19.29 9.80
C LYS A 167 6.73 -18.53 8.72
N HIS A 168 6.17 -17.44 8.19
CA HIS A 168 6.75 -16.57 7.17
C HIS A 168 7.45 -15.34 7.75
N LEU A 169 7.45 -15.15 9.07
CA LEU A 169 8.08 -13.98 9.68
C LEU A 169 9.56 -13.77 9.31
N PRO A 170 10.42 -14.81 9.23
CA PRO A 170 11.80 -14.61 8.80
C PRO A 170 11.90 -13.95 7.43
N ILE A 171 11.15 -14.43 6.43
CA ILE A 171 11.20 -13.87 5.07
C ILE A 171 10.58 -12.46 5.00
N ILE A 172 9.54 -12.19 5.82
CA ILE A 172 8.97 -10.84 5.92
C ILE A 172 10.00 -9.85 6.49
N LYS A 173 10.68 -10.23 7.58
CA LYS A 173 11.75 -9.41 8.18
C LYS A 173 12.90 -9.18 7.21
N GLU A 174 13.38 -10.24 6.55
CA GLU A 174 14.43 -10.13 5.53
C GLU A 174 14.01 -9.22 4.37
N SER A 175 12.74 -9.27 3.94
CA SER A 175 12.23 -8.40 2.90
C SER A 175 12.25 -6.92 3.33
N ILE A 176 11.86 -6.62 4.57
CA ILE A 176 11.95 -5.26 5.12
C ILE A 176 13.41 -4.79 5.15
N LEU A 177 14.32 -5.60 5.69
CA LEU A 177 15.76 -5.27 5.73
C LEU A 177 16.35 -5.08 4.32
N ALA A 178 15.98 -5.94 3.37
CA ALA A 178 16.41 -5.86 1.98
C ALA A 178 15.93 -4.58 1.30
N PHE A 179 14.67 -4.19 1.52
CA PHE A 179 14.09 -2.95 0.98
C PHE A 179 14.90 -1.73 1.43
N TYR A 180 15.14 -1.60 2.74
CA TYR A 180 15.89 -0.49 3.32
C TYR A 180 17.41 -0.58 3.09
N SER A 181 17.92 -1.75 2.70
CA SER A 181 19.28 -1.93 2.17
C SER A 181 19.41 -1.59 0.68
N GLY A 182 18.33 -1.14 0.03
CA GLY A 182 18.32 -0.72 -1.38
C GLY A 182 18.01 -1.82 -2.39
N MET A 183 17.71 -3.05 -1.95
CA MET A 183 17.29 -4.16 -2.80
C MET A 183 15.77 -4.21 -2.92
N LYS A 184 15.17 -3.07 -3.31
CA LYS A 184 13.72 -2.82 -3.22
C LYS A 184 12.89 -3.83 -4.01
N VAL A 185 13.28 -4.13 -5.25
CA VAL A 185 12.55 -5.07 -6.12
C VAL A 185 12.62 -6.51 -5.60
N VAL A 186 13.77 -6.91 -5.04
CA VAL A 186 13.96 -8.23 -4.43
C VAL A 186 13.08 -8.38 -3.19
N ALA A 187 12.98 -7.32 -2.37
CA ALA A 187 12.10 -7.29 -1.22
C ALA A 187 10.63 -7.51 -1.62
N VAL A 188 10.15 -6.85 -2.68
CA VAL A 188 8.78 -7.07 -3.19
C VAL A 188 8.61 -8.52 -3.67
N ALA A 189 9.58 -9.04 -4.43
CA ALA A 189 9.52 -10.38 -5.00
C ALA A 189 9.43 -11.48 -3.94
N ALA A 190 10.12 -11.31 -2.80
CA ALA A 190 10.12 -12.27 -1.70
C ALA A 190 8.76 -12.37 -0.98
N LEU A 191 7.95 -11.30 -1.00
CA LEU A 191 6.67 -11.24 -0.29
C LEU A 191 5.48 -11.78 -1.10
N ILE A 192 5.55 -11.82 -2.43
CA ILE A 192 4.43 -12.27 -3.26
C ILE A 192 4.10 -13.77 -3.06
N PRO A 193 5.06 -14.70 -3.04
CA PRO A 193 4.77 -16.14 -2.92
C PRO A 193 4.06 -16.53 -1.63
N ILE A 194 4.33 -15.84 -0.51
CA ILE A 194 3.75 -16.21 0.79
C ILE A 194 2.25 -15.89 0.89
N ILE A 195 1.72 -15.00 0.05
CA ILE A 195 0.30 -14.59 0.06
C ILE A 195 -0.64 -15.78 -0.20
N GLU A 196 -0.31 -16.63 -1.18
CA GLU A 196 -1.15 -17.79 -1.53
C GLU A 196 -1.19 -18.84 -0.40
N ASP A 197 -0.06 -19.03 0.28
CA ASP A 197 0.06 -19.98 1.38
C ASP A 197 -0.64 -19.46 2.66
N ILE A 198 -0.58 -18.16 2.94
CA ILE A 198 -1.34 -17.54 4.04
C ILE A 198 -2.84 -17.72 3.82
N LEU A 199 -3.34 -17.44 2.61
CA LEU A 199 -4.76 -17.65 2.26
C LEU A 199 -5.19 -19.12 2.44
N GLY A 200 -4.33 -20.07 2.04
CA GLY A 200 -4.57 -21.49 2.27
C GLY A 200 -4.61 -21.85 3.76
N SER A 201 -3.68 -21.31 4.54
CA SER A 201 -3.58 -21.57 5.98
C SER A 201 -4.78 -21.02 6.76
N ILE A 202 -5.34 -19.86 6.38
CA ILE A 202 -6.57 -19.29 6.99
C ILE A 202 -7.77 -20.23 6.81
N ILE A 203 -7.85 -20.95 5.69
CA ILE A 203 -8.96 -21.87 5.39
C ILE A 203 -8.78 -23.22 6.11
N GLY A 204 -7.55 -23.65 6.37
CA GLY A 204 -7.23 -24.93 6.99
C GLY A 204 -7.22 -26.12 6.01
N GLU A 205 -7.55 -27.32 6.51
CA GLU A 205 -7.47 -28.59 5.77
C GLU A 205 -8.30 -28.61 4.47
N ASP A 206 -9.43 -27.90 4.48
CA ASP A 206 -10.31 -27.74 3.33
C ASP A 206 -9.70 -26.92 2.17
N SER A 207 -8.52 -26.32 2.36
CA SER A 207 -7.87 -25.51 1.33
C SER A 207 -7.29 -26.34 0.19
N SER A 208 -7.06 -27.64 0.41
CA SER A 208 -6.44 -28.53 -0.55
C SER A 208 -7.32 -28.71 -1.79
N GLY A 209 -6.75 -28.47 -2.97
CA GLY A 209 -7.45 -28.59 -4.25
C GLY A 209 -8.32 -27.40 -4.67
N LEU A 210 -8.49 -26.38 -3.81
CA LEU A 210 -9.19 -25.14 -4.20
C LEU A 210 -8.32 -24.26 -5.09
N ASP A 211 -8.91 -23.67 -6.14
CA ASP A 211 -8.27 -22.62 -6.92
C ASP A 211 -8.15 -21.32 -6.08
N ILE A 212 -7.24 -20.43 -6.51
CA ILE A 212 -6.92 -19.23 -5.74
C ILE A 212 -8.09 -18.26 -5.57
N MET A 213 -8.99 -18.15 -6.55
CA MET A 213 -10.16 -17.26 -6.47
C MET A 213 -11.18 -17.80 -5.47
N THR A 214 -11.35 -19.13 -5.45
CA THR A 214 -12.17 -19.80 -4.44
C THR A 214 -11.57 -19.67 -3.04
N LYS A 215 -10.24 -19.75 -2.90
CA LYS A 215 -9.57 -19.50 -1.61
C LYS A 215 -9.82 -18.07 -1.10
N VAL A 216 -9.68 -17.07 -1.96
CA VAL A 216 -9.97 -15.67 -1.61
C VAL A 216 -11.41 -15.50 -1.15
N ASN A 217 -12.38 -16.03 -1.89
CA ASN A 217 -13.79 -15.92 -1.48
C ASN A 217 -14.06 -16.63 -0.16
N LYS A 218 -13.58 -17.87 0.00
CA LYS A 218 -13.81 -18.66 1.23
C LYS A 218 -13.19 -18.02 2.45
N SER A 219 -11.97 -17.48 2.37
CA SER A 219 -11.32 -16.81 3.51
C SER A 219 -12.06 -15.54 3.93
N ILE A 220 -12.53 -14.74 2.96
CA ILE A 220 -13.32 -13.54 3.26
C ILE A 220 -14.72 -13.91 3.77
N ASP A 221 -15.36 -14.93 3.21
CA ASP A 221 -16.68 -15.40 3.67
C ASP A 221 -16.61 -15.84 5.15
N LEU A 222 -15.58 -16.60 5.53
CA LEU A 222 -15.34 -16.99 6.92
C LEU A 222 -15.16 -15.75 7.83
N ALA A 223 -14.37 -14.76 7.39
CA ALA A 223 -14.18 -13.53 8.14
C ALA A 223 -15.48 -12.71 8.26
N CYS A 224 -16.25 -12.58 7.19
CA CYS A 224 -17.53 -11.89 7.19
C CYS A 224 -18.55 -12.60 8.09
N ASP A 225 -18.58 -13.94 8.10
CA ASP A 225 -19.41 -14.72 9.02
C ASP A 225 -19.02 -14.47 10.49
N GLY A 226 -17.71 -14.44 10.79
CA GLY A 226 -17.19 -14.12 12.12
C GLY A 226 -17.58 -12.71 12.58
N VAL A 227 -17.41 -11.71 11.71
CA VAL A 227 -17.83 -10.33 11.98
C VAL A 227 -19.36 -10.22 12.13
N THR A 228 -20.13 -10.95 11.33
CA THR A 228 -21.60 -10.96 11.40
C THR A 228 -22.08 -11.51 12.73
N LYS A 229 -21.50 -12.63 13.22
CA LYS A 229 -21.79 -13.17 14.55
C LYS A 229 -21.54 -12.13 15.64
N LEU A 230 -20.42 -11.42 15.59
CA LEU A 230 -20.12 -10.33 16.53
C LEU A 230 -21.12 -9.17 16.39
N HIS A 231 -21.53 -8.82 15.17
CA HIS A 231 -22.48 -7.75 14.89
C HIS A 231 -23.85 -8.00 15.51
N ILE A 232 -24.28 -9.28 15.58
CA ILE A 232 -25.60 -9.69 16.10
C ILE A 232 -25.51 -10.26 17.53
N ASN A 233 -24.48 -9.90 18.30
CA ASN A 233 -24.26 -10.34 19.68
C ASN A 233 -24.29 -11.88 19.83
N HIS A 234 -23.75 -12.61 18.85
CA HIS A 234 -23.74 -14.08 18.77
C HIS A 234 -25.14 -14.74 18.77
N SER A 235 -26.18 -14.00 18.41
CA SER A 235 -27.54 -14.55 18.32
C SER A 235 -27.66 -15.54 17.15
N ASP A 236 -28.44 -16.60 17.33
CA ASP A 236 -28.67 -17.62 16.32
C ASP A 236 -29.58 -17.14 15.19
N TRP A 237 -30.42 -16.14 15.47
CA TRP A 237 -31.36 -15.60 14.49
C TRP A 237 -31.57 -14.09 14.60
N ILE A 238 -31.74 -13.48 13.43
CA ILE A 238 -32.18 -12.10 13.21
C ILE A 238 -32.92 -12.08 11.87
N PRO A 239 -33.83 -11.13 11.60
CA PRO A 239 -34.45 -11.03 10.29
C PRO A 239 -33.37 -10.91 9.18
N PRO A 240 -33.45 -11.70 8.09
CA PRO A 240 -32.37 -11.83 7.11
C PRO A 240 -31.90 -10.51 6.50
N GLU A 241 -32.79 -9.53 6.35
CA GLU A 241 -32.48 -8.23 5.78
C GLU A 241 -31.38 -7.48 6.56
N TYR A 242 -31.22 -7.72 7.87
CA TYR A 242 -30.20 -7.04 8.70
C TYR A 242 -28.80 -7.63 8.54
N ILE A 243 -28.68 -8.79 7.90
CA ILE A 243 -27.41 -9.49 7.68
C ILE A 243 -27.10 -9.69 6.21
N GLU A 244 -27.89 -9.10 5.31
CA GLU A 244 -27.52 -9.02 3.90
C GLU A 244 -26.19 -8.28 3.75
N ASN A 245 -25.30 -8.79 2.89
CA ASN A 245 -23.97 -8.20 2.70
C ASN A 245 -24.05 -6.73 2.26
N SER A 246 -25.03 -6.37 1.43
CA SER A 246 -25.32 -4.98 1.02
C SER A 246 -25.59 -4.06 2.22
N VAL A 247 -26.33 -4.54 3.21
CA VAL A 247 -26.68 -3.82 4.44
C VAL A 247 -25.50 -3.76 5.40
N LEU A 248 -24.85 -4.91 5.64
CA LEU A 248 -23.71 -5.02 6.56
C LEU A 248 -22.50 -4.18 6.10
N LYS A 249 -22.28 -4.04 4.79
CA LYS A 249 -21.25 -3.14 4.26
C LYS A 249 -21.46 -1.67 4.64
N VAL A 250 -22.71 -1.25 4.86
CA VAL A 250 -23.04 0.12 5.29
C VAL A 250 -22.99 0.25 6.81
N MET A 251 -23.42 -0.80 7.54
CA MET A 251 -23.57 -0.78 9.00
C MET A 251 -22.35 -1.27 9.78
N ASN A 252 -21.36 -1.85 9.10
CA ASN A 252 -20.20 -2.44 9.74
C ASN A 252 -18.93 -2.18 8.92
N THR A 253 -18.07 -1.31 9.47
CA THR A 253 -16.80 -0.92 8.84
C THR A 253 -15.85 -2.09 8.63
N ARG A 254 -15.95 -3.15 9.45
CA ARG A 254 -15.12 -4.36 9.30
C ARG A 254 -15.54 -5.14 8.05
N ILE A 255 -16.85 -5.31 7.84
CA ILE A 255 -17.39 -5.93 6.62
C ILE A 255 -17.04 -5.07 5.39
N PHE A 256 -17.19 -3.75 5.50
CA PHE A 256 -16.77 -2.83 4.44
C PHE A 256 -15.30 -3.07 4.03
N THR A 257 -14.38 -3.08 5.01
CA THR A 257 -12.96 -3.33 4.78
C THR A 257 -12.72 -4.69 4.12
N LEU A 258 -13.28 -5.78 4.68
CA LEU A 258 -13.17 -7.15 4.14
C LEU A 258 -13.62 -7.22 2.67
N GLU A 259 -14.74 -6.58 2.34
CA GLU A 259 -15.29 -6.58 0.98
C GLU A 259 -14.47 -5.72 0.01
N THR A 260 -13.81 -4.65 0.47
CA THR A 260 -12.83 -3.91 -0.37
C THR A 260 -11.57 -4.74 -0.63
N ILE A 261 -11.10 -5.50 0.37
CA ILE A 261 -9.97 -6.43 0.23
C ILE A 261 -10.33 -7.55 -0.76
N ARG A 262 -11.52 -8.16 -0.62
CA ARG A 262 -12.03 -9.17 -1.57
C ARG A 262 -12.03 -8.63 -2.99
N TYR A 263 -12.62 -7.45 -3.19
CA TYR A 263 -12.68 -6.84 -4.51
C TYR A 263 -11.27 -6.66 -5.11
N TRP A 264 -10.34 -6.09 -4.34
CA TRP A 264 -8.99 -5.82 -4.82
C TRP A 264 -8.20 -7.11 -5.12
N LEU A 265 -8.30 -8.14 -4.26
CA LEU A 265 -7.66 -9.43 -4.52
C LEU A 265 -8.14 -10.06 -5.82
N LEU A 266 -9.45 -10.05 -6.08
CA LEU A 266 -10.04 -10.69 -7.25
C LEU A 266 -9.84 -9.88 -8.55
N ASN A 267 -9.94 -8.55 -8.48
CA ASN A 267 -10.00 -7.67 -9.67
C ASN A 267 -8.71 -6.88 -9.93
N SER A 268 -7.70 -7.05 -9.07
CA SER A 268 -6.37 -6.46 -9.23
C SER A 268 -5.27 -7.49 -9.05
N PHE A 269 -5.10 -8.06 -7.86
CA PHE A 269 -3.94 -8.89 -7.56
C PHE A 269 -3.92 -10.23 -8.31
N TYR A 270 -5.06 -10.93 -8.36
CA TYR A 270 -5.24 -12.20 -9.08
C TYR A 270 -6.00 -12.05 -10.40
N GLU A 271 -6.23 -10.82 -10.87
CA GLU A 271 -6.84 -10.59 -12.18
C GLU A 271 -5.99 -11.22 -13.29
N LYS A 272 -6.64 -11.72 -14.35
CA LYS A 272 -5.93 -12.27 -15.50
C LYS A 272 -5.11 -11.16 -16.16
N THR A 273 -3.89 -11.48 -16.57
CA THR A 273 -2.97 -10.48 -17.16
C THR A 273 -3.60 -9.67 -18.29
N ASP A 274 -4.39 -10.31 -19.16
CA ASP A 274 -4.99 -9.66 -20.34
C ASP A 274 -6.05 -8.61 -19.97
N ASN A 275 -6.58 -8.68 -18.75
CA ASN A 275 -7.59 -7.77 -18.22
C ASN A 275 -7.01 -6.71 -17.25
N TYR A 276 -5.73 -6.84 -16.88
CA TYR A 276 -5.12 -5.97 -15.88
C TYR A 276 -4.42 -4.78 -16.55
N ASP A 277 -4.89 -3.57 -16.23
CA ASP A 277 -4.48 -2.30 -16.86
C ASP A 277 -3.95 -1.24 -15.86
N LYS A 278 -3.76 -1.62 -14.60
CA LYS A 278 -3.46 -0.69 -13.50
C LYS A 278 -2.03 -0.16 -13.56
N HIS A 279 -1.85 1.03 -12.98
CA HIS A 279 -0.57 1.74 -12.95
C HIS A 279 0.51 1.01 -12.13
N SER A 280 0.11 0.40 -11.01
CA SER A 280 1.05 -0.18 -10.04
C SER A 280 1.83 -1.39 -10.56
N GLY A 281 1.24 -2.13 -11.51
CA GLY A 281 1.79 -3.41 -11.94
C GLY A 281 1.74 -4.52 -10.88
N PHE A 282 1.14 -4.27 -9.71
CA PHE A 282 1.08 -5.21 -8.59
C PHE A 282 0.02 -6.30 -8.81
N ASN A 283 0.35 -7.19 -9.74
CA ASN A 283 -0.45 -8.34 -10.13
C ASN A 283 0.41 -9.61 -10.06
N ARG A 284 -0.13 -10.67 -9.47
CA ARG A 284 0.57 -11.94 -9.25
C ARG A 284 1.04 -12.59 -10.55
N HIS A 285 0.28 -12.49 -11.63
CA HIS A 285 0.64 -13.09 -12.92
C HIS A 285 1.68 -12.25 -13.68
N PHE A 286 1.65 -10.92 -13.57
CA PHE A 286 2.73 -10.08 -14.09
C PHE A 286 4.07 -10.39 -13.43
N PHE A 287 4.07 -10.53 -12.11
CA PHE A 287 5.25 -10.93 -11.36
C PHE A 287 5.73 -12.34 -11.76
N ALA A 288 4.88 -13.35 -11.60
CA ALA A 288 5.31 -14.75 -11.72
C ALA A 288 5.77 -15.16 -13.13
N HIS A 289 5.34 -14.44 -14.16
CA HIS A 289 5.73 -14.69 -15.54
C HIS A 289 6.66 -13.63 -16.11
N ALA A 290 7.10 -12.66 -15.29
CA ALA A 290 7.94 -11.53 -15.70
C ALA A 290 7.49 -10.86 -17.02
N LYS A 291 6.17 -10.76 -17.22
CA LYS A 291 5.58 -10.30 -18.50
C LYS A 291 5.81 -8.82 -18.78
N SER A 292 6.20 -8.05 -17.77
CA SER A 292 6.49 -6.62 -17.83
C SER A 292 7.41 -6.24 -16.66
N ASP A 293 8.12 -5.12 -16.75
CA ASP A 293 8.92 -4.53 -15.67
C ASP A 293 8.11 -3.61 -14.75
N ILE A 294 6.86 -3.28 -15.10
CA ILE A 294 6.03 -2.34 -14.32
C ILE A 294 5.82 -2.77 -12.85
N TRP A 295 5.91 -4.06 -12.54
CA TRP A 295 5.77 -4.55 -11.16
C TRP A 295 6.98 -4.22 -10.28
N GLN A 296 8.12 -3.83 -10.88
CA GLN A 296 9.36 -3.43 -10.18
C GLN A 296 9.24 -2.06 -9.49
N ASN A 297 8.04 -1.46 -9.50
CA ASN A 297 7.72 -0.26 -8.78
C ASN A 297 7.96 -0.42 -7.27
N GLU A 298 8.77 0.46 -6.68
CA GLU A 298 9.13 0.40 -5.26
C GLU A 298 7.94 0.56 -4.31
N HIS A 299 6.88 1.24 -4.74
CA HIS A 299 5.68 1.42 -3.90
C HIS A 299 4.91 0.10 -3.72
N ASN A 300 5.17 -0.92 -4.55
CA ASN A 300 4.61 -2.25 -4.39
C ASN A 300 5.10 -2.95 -3.12
N PHE A 301 6.20 -2.48 -2.51
CA PHE A 301 6.60 -2.95 -1.18
C PHE A 301 5.56 -2.59 -0.12
N PHE A 302 5.07 -1.34 -0.12
CA PHE A 302 4.04 -0.91 0.81
C PHE A 302 2.70 -1.61 0.54
N ARG A 303 2.40 -1.92 -0.73
CA ARG A 303 1.25 -2.76 -1.08
C ARG A 303 1.42 -4.18 -0.53
N ALA A 304 2.58 -4.81 -0.72
CA ALA A 304 2.84 -6.15 -0.21
C ALA A 304 2.71 -6.19 1.33
N MET A 305 3.32 -5.23 2.04
CA MET A 305 3.18 -5.11 3.49
C MET A 305 1.72 -4.88 3.91
N GLY A 306 1.03 -3.94 3.28
CA GLY A 306 -0.38 -3.67 3.57
C GLY A 306 -1.29 -4.87 3.30
N LEU A 307 -0.99 -5.68 2.29
CA LEU A 307 -1.70 -6.92 2.01
C LEU A 307 -1.46 -7.97 3.08
N ILE A 308 -0.22 -8.15 3.55
CA ILE A 308 0.09 -9.08 4.66
C ILE A 308 -0.66 -8.66 5.93
N GLN A 309 -0.70 -7.36 6.23
CA GLN A 309 -1.51 -6.82 7.34
C GLN A 309 -3.00 -7.10 7.12
N ALA A 310 -3.51 -6.96 5.90
CA ALA A 310 -4.89 -7.29 5.58
C ALA A 310 -5.22 -8.77 5.76
N LEU A 311 -4.29 -9.67 5.45
CA LEU A 311 -4.45 -11.10 5.71
C LEU A 311 -4.50 -11.43 7.19
N ALA A 312 -3.70 -10.75 8.03
CA ALA A 312 -3.79 -10.86 9.48
C ALA A 312 -5.17 -10.40 9.99
N PHE A 313 -5.70 -9.31 9.44
CA PHE A 313 -7.05 -8.82 9.76
C PHE A 313 -8.15 -9.80 9.33
N ILE A 314 -7.98 -10.51 8.21
CA ILE A 314 -8.89 -11.58 7.79
C ILE A 314 -8.84 -12.73 8.79
N GLU A 315 -7.64 -13.17 9.20
CA GLU A 315 -7.45 -14.24 10.18
C GLU A 315 -8.15 -13.94 11.51
N CYS A 316 -8.09 -12.69 12.00
CA CYS A 316 -8.77 -12.26 13.23
C CYS A 316 -10.25 -12.69 13.32
N PHE A 317 -10.93 -12.76 12.18
CA PHE A 317 -12.35 -13.07 12.12
C PHE A 317 -12.67 -14.41 11.46
N ALA A 318 -11.78 -14.92 10.61
CA ALA A 318 -11.96 -16.19 9.91
C ALA A 318 -11.62 -17.40 10.78
N VAL A 319 -10.63 -17.27 11.66
CA VAL A 319 -10.13 -18.37 12.50
C VAL A 319 -10.72 -18.27 13.90
N ALA A 320 -11.32 -19.37 14.38
CA ALA A 320 -11.84 -19.44 15.73
C ALA A 320 -10.70 -19.29 16.75
N GLU A 321 -10.93 -18.48 17.79
CA GLU A 321 -9.95 -18.22 18.85
C GLU A 321 -8.62 -17.61 18.35
N SER A 322 -8.63 -16.92 17.20
CA SER A 322 -7.47 -16.21 16.69
C SER A 322 -6.88 -15.29 17.76
N LYS A 323 -5.55 -15.37 17.94
CA LYS A 323 -4.79 -14.53 18.87
C LYS A 323 -4.41 -13.18 18.26
N VAL A 324 -4.66 -13.01 16.95
CA VAL A 324 -4.33 -11.78 16.24
C VAL A 324 -5.25 -10.66 16.72
N SER A 325 -4.65 -9.59 17.25
CA SER A 325 -5.38 -8.40 17.64
C SER A 325 -5.96 -7.67 16.42
N ILE A 326 -7.15 -7.08 16.58
CA ILE A 326 -7.76 -6.18 15.59
C ILE A 326 -7.23 -4.74 15.70
N PHE A 327 -6.50 -4.44 16.77
CA PHE A 327 -5.90 -3.12 17.02
C PHE A 327 -4.41 -3.16 16.74
N PRO A 328 -3.84 -2.07 16.17
CA PRO A 328 -2.40 -1.96 16.02
C PRO A 328 -1.73 -2.03 17.41
N PRO A 329 -0.59 -2.72 17.53
CA PRO A 329 0.09 -2.87 18.81
C PRO A 329 0.84 -1.58 19.16
N GLU A 330 0.90 -1.26 20.45
CA GLU A 330 1.87 -0.29 20.95
C GLU A 330 3.29 -0.89 20.83
N PRO A 331 4.28 -0.15 20.31
CA PRO A 331 5.63 -0.67 20.11
C PRO A 331 6.27 -1.14 21.42
N ASP A 332 6.82 -2.36 21.42
CA ASP A 332 7.58 -2.93 22.54
C ASP A 332 9.10 -3.03 22.26
N GLU A 333 9.85 -3.68 23.15
CA GLU A 333 11.30 -3.87 23.00
C GLU A 333 11.69 -4.66 21.74
N ARG A 334 10.83 -5.55 21.25
CA ARG A 334 11.06 -6.32 20.02
C ARG A 334 10.93 -5.41 18.81
N ALA A 335 9.94 -4.50 18.82
CA ALA A 335 9.78 -3.48 17.81
C ALA A 335 10.96 -2.51 17.80
N GLU A 336 11.43 -2.09 18.97
CA GLU A 336 12.60 -1.22 19.08
C GLU A 336 13.88 -1.89 18.56
N SER A 337 14.12 -3.16 18.92
CA SER A 337 15.27 -3.92 18.40
C SER A 337 15.25 -4.01 16.87
N PHE A 338 14.11 -4.39 16.28
CA PHE A 338 14.01 -4.51 14.83
C PHE A 338 14.08 -3.15 14.12
N ARG A 339 13.58 -2.08 14.75
CA ARG A 339 13.74 -0.71 14.24
C ARG A 339 15.20 -0.30 14.13
N LEU A 340 16.04 -0.68 15.10
CA LEU A 340 17.48 -0.42 15.05
C LEU A 340 18.15 -1.16 13.88
N GLU A 341 17.76 -2.41 13.61
CA GLU A 341 18.25 -3.16 12.44
C GLU A 341 17.88 -2.48 11.13
N VAL A 342 16.61 -2.06 10.98
CA VAL A 342 16.13 -1.34 9.79
C VAL A 342 16.90 -0.03 9.60
N PHE A 343 17.11 0.74 10.67
CA PHE A 343 17.86 1.99 10.60
C PHE A 343 19.34 1.76 10.28
N ALA A 344 19.94 0.68 10.78
CA ALA A 344 21.30 0.29 10.42
C ALA A 344 21.42 -0.05 8.92
N CYS A 345 20.43 -0.74 8.34
CA CYS A 345 20.34 -0.98 6.90
C CYS A 345 20.28 0.34 6.11
N MET A 346 19.39 1.26 6.51
CA MET A 346 19.25 2.57 5.85
C MET A 346 20.55 3.38 5.88
N ASN A 347 21.18 3.48 7.05
CA ASN A 347 22.40 4.25 7.24
C ASN A 347 23.59 3.64 6.49
N THR A 348 23.74 2.31 6.57
CA THR A 348 24.80 1.58 5.86
C THR A 348 24.61 1.69 4.35
N GLN A 349 23.37 1.68 3.86
CA GLN A 349 23.10 1.81 2.43
C GLN A 349 23.52 3.18 1.89
N LEU A 350 23.28 4.26 2.64
CA LEU A 350 23.78 5.58 2.27
C LEU A 350 25.32 5.61 2.18
N PHE A 351 25.98 5.03 3.18
CA PHE A 351 27.45 4.94 3.22
C PHE A 351 28.00 4.09 2.07
N LYS A 352 27.42 2.92 1.83
CA LYS A 352 27.75 2.02 0.73
C LYS A 352 27.65 2.72 -0.62
N LYS A 353 26.55 3.46 -0.87
CA LYS A 353 26.39 4.22 -2.12
C LYS A 353 27.49 5.26 -2.32
N ARG A 354 27.87 5.98 -1.26
CA ARG A 354 28.95 6.99 -1.32
C ARG A 354 30.31 6.37 -1.62
N ILE A 355 30.68 5.30 -0.91
CA ILE A 355 31.96 4.60 -1.15
C ILE A 355 32.00 4.01 -2.56
N LEU A 356 30.94 3.30 -2.97
CA LEU A 356 30.90 2.68 -4.28
C LEU A 356 31.07 3.72 -5.39
N ASN A 357 30.41 4.87 -5.27
CA ASN A 357 30.52 5.97 -6.21
C ASN A 357 31.95 6.52 -6.28
N GLN A 358 32.58 6.75 -5.12
CA GLN A 358 33.97 7.23 -5.06
C GLN A 358 34.93 6.24 -5.73
N LEU A 359 34.82 4.95 -5.40
CA LEU A 359 35.64 3.90 -6.01
C LEU A 359 35.42 3.82 -7.53
N GLN A 360 34.19 3.98 -7.99
CA GLN A 360 33.87 4.00 -9.42
C GLN A 360 34.52 5.19 -10.14
N ILE A 361 34.41 6.39 -9.58
CA ILE A 361 35.04 7.60 -10.15
C ILE A 361 36.57 7.45 -10.18
N ASP A 362 37.17 7.07 -9.05
CA ASP A 362 38.62 6.99 -8.91
C ASP A 362 39.25 5.98 -9.89
N ASN A 363 38.50 4.93 -10.23
CA ASN A 363 38.95 3.88 -11.13
C ASN A 363 38.36 3.97 -12.55
N ASN A 364 37.61 5.03 -12.87
CA ASN A 364 36.89 5.19 -14.14
C ASN A 364 36.00 3.98 -14.51
N LEU A 365 35.31 3.41 -13.53
CA LEU A 365 34.43 2.26 -13.71
C LEU A 365 32.98 2.70 -13.94
N PRO A 366 32.23 2.00 -14.80
CA PRO A 366 30.82 2.30 -15.02
C PRO A 366 29.97 1.96 -13.78
N PHE A 367 28.80 2.60 -13.69
CA PHE A 367 27.77 2.20 -12.74
C PHE A 367 27.07 0.93 -13.24
N ASN A 368 26.88 -0.04 -12.35
CA ASN A 368 26.08 -1.24 -12.65
C ASN A 368 24.62 -0.97 -12.26
N PRO A 369 23.71 -0.72 -13.22
CA PRO A 369 22.32 -0.46 -12.92
C PRO A 369 21.66 -1.69 -12.31
N THR A 370 20.79 -1.46 -11.34
CA THR A 370 19.86 -2.46 -10.81
C THR A 370 18.45 -2.01 -11.08
N ALA A 371 17.49 -2.93 -11.02
CA ALA A 371 16.06 -2.60 -11.12
C ALA A 371 15.61 -1.58 -10.05
N SER A 372 16.32 -1.47 -8.93
CA SER A 372 16.00 -0.56 -7.82
C SER A 372 16.71 0.79 -7.87
N ASP A 373 17.77 0.90 -8.67
CA ASP A 373 18.61 2.09 -8.75
C ASP A 373 19.48 2.05 -10.01
N ASP A 374 19.28 3.02 -10.90
CA ASP A 374 20.14 3.26 -12.07
C ASP A 374 21.32 4.21 -11.74
N GLY A 375 21.36 4.70 -10.49
CA GLY A 375 22.37 5.60 -9.93
C GLY A 375 22.28 7.05 -10.43
N TRP A 376 21.31 7.38 -11.28
CA TRP A 376 21.23 8.68 -11.95
C TRP A 376 21.18 9.84 -10.96
N LEU A 377 20.30 9.78 -9.95
CA LEU A 377 20.12 10.88 -8.99
C LEU A 377 21.41 11.21 -8.23
N LEU A 378 22.21 10.19 -7.89
CA LEU A 378 23.50 10.40 -7.22
C LEU A 378 24.50 11.09 -8.15
N ARG A 379 24.57 10.64 -9.41
CA ARG A 379 25.46 11.23 -10.43
C ARG A 379 25.06 12.66 -10.77
N ALA A 380 23.76 12.93 -10.94
CA ALA A 380 23.20 14.26 -11.13
C ALA A 380 23.54 15.21 -9.97
N SER A 381 23.33 14.77 -8.72
CA SER A 381 23.70 15.55 -7.54
C SER A 381 25.20 15.86 -7.50
N LYS A 382 26.06 14.92 -7.90
CA LYS A 382 27.51 15.10 -7.93
C LYS A 382 27.94 16.11 -8.99
N LEU A 383 27.34 16.03 -10.17
CA LEU A 383 27.53 17.00 -11.25
C LEU A 383 27.17 18.41 -10.80
N SER A 384 26.00 18.59 -10.19
CA SER A 384 25.59 19.90 -9.65
C SER A 384 26.51 20.39 -8.54
N GLU A 385 26.95 19.51 -7.63
CA GLU A 385 27.90 19.86 -6.56
C GLU A 385 29.23 20.36 -7.13
N LYS A 386 29.83 19.63 -8.07
CA LYS A 386 31.11 20.00 -8.71
C LYS A 386 30.98 21.28 -9.55
N MET A 387 29.87 21.45 -10.25
CA MET A 387 29.58 22.69 -10.97
C MET A 387 29.55 23.90 -10.01
N ASN A 388 28.87 23.75 -8.86
CA ASN A 388 28.67 24.83 -7.89
C ASN A 388 29.90 25.13 -7.03
N LEU A 389 30.71 24.13 -6.71
CA LEU A 389 31.82 24.26 -5.76
C LEU A 389 33.18 24.43 -6.43
N GLU A 390 33.33 24.04 -7.71
CA GLU A 390 34.62 24.10 -8.41
C GLU A 390 34.53 24.98 -9.66
N ILE A 391 33.65 24.66 -10.61
CA ILE A 391 33.63 25.37 -11.90
C ILE A 391 33.18 26.83 -11.76
N ILE A 392 32.03 27.06 -11.11
CA ILE A 392 31.46 28.41 -10.95
C ILE A 392 32.38 29.33 -10.13
N PRO A 393 32.93 28.91 -8.96
CA PRO A 393 33.87 29.74 -8.22
C PRO A 393 35.11 30.08 -9.03
N ASN A 394 35.74 29.10 -9.69
CA ASN A 394 36.95 29.35 -10.49
C ASN A 394 36.69 30.36 -11.64
N LEU A 395 35.54 30.26 -12.31
CA LEU A 395 35.10 31.24 -13.31
C LEU A 395 34.93 32.63 -12.71
N ARG A 396 34.23 32.73 -11.58
CA ARG A 396 33.98 34.02 -10.91
C ARG A 396 35.26 34.67 -10.41
N ASP A 397 36.20 33.90 -9.88
CA ASP A 397 37.50 34.38 -9.41
C ASP A 397 38.34 34.96 -10.57
N LYS A 398 38.14 34.44 -11.78
CA LYS A 398 38.70 34.98 -13.03
C LYS A 398 37.87 36.10 -13.66
N GLY A 399 36.80 36.56 -13.00
CA GLY A 399 35.97 37.67 -13.45
C GLY A 399 34.95 37.31 -14.54
N TRP A 400 34.63 36.03 -14.71
CA TRP A 400 33.54 35.59 -15.58
C TRP A 400 32.19 35.66 -14.85
N LEU A 401 31.19 36.21 -15.52
CA LEU A 401 29.81 36.22 -15.05
C LEU A 401 29.10 34.95 -15.53
N CYS A 402 28.90 33.98 -14.63
CA CYS A 402 28.17 32.75 -14.95
C CYS A 402 26.66 33.03 -15.09
N HIS A 403 26.06 32.59 -16.20
CA HIS A 403 24.63 32.68 -16.50
C HIS A 403 24.14 31.44 -17.28
N SER A 404 22.83 31.23 -17.36
CA SER A 404 22.23 30.09 -18.09
C SER A 404 22.73 28.72 -17.62
N PHE A 405 22.39 28.36 -16.38
CA PHE A 405 22.65 27.03 -15.83
C PHE A 405 21.65 26.01 -16.38
N THR A 406 22.12 24.81 -16.72
CA THR A 406 21.22 23.69 -17.02
C THR A 406 21.13 22.75 -15.82
N ASP A 407 20.00 22.06 -15.68
CA ASP A 407 19.95 20.87 -14.83
C ASP A 407 20.87 19.77 -15.42
N PRO A 408 21.33 18.82 -14.59
CA PRO A 408 22.01 17.63 -15.09
C PRO A 408 21.13 16.88 -16.12
N VAL A 409 21.74 16.52 -17.24
CA VAL A 409 21.12 15.77 -18.34
C VAL A 409 21.45 14.29 -18.20
N LYS A 410 20.41 13.45 -18.15
CA LYS A 410 20.57 11.99 -17.95
C LYS A 410 21.25 11.32 -19.14
N GLU A 411 20.87 11.70 -20.34
CA GLU A 411 21.48 11.20 -21.57
C GLU A 411 22.89 11.79 -21.70
N GLY A 412 23.91 10.92 -21.58
CA GLY A 412 25.31 11.34 -21.57
C GLY A 412 25.83 11.91 -20.25
N GLU A 413 24.98 12.00 -19.22
CA GLU A 413 25.36 12.32 -17.83
C GLU A 413 26.26 13.55 -17.67
N TYR A 414 25.74 14.71 -18.09
CA TYR A 414 26.48 15.98 -18.04
C TYR A 414 25.65 17.13 -17.49
N ILE A 415 26.32 18.20 -17.08
CA ILE A 415 25.71 19.49 -16.73
C ILE A 415 26.46 20.62 -17.46
N THR A 416 25.79 21.71 -17.82
CA THR A 416 26.43 22.83 -18.52
C THR A 416 26.21 24.18 -17.84
N VAL A 417 27.13 25.09 -18.07
CA VAL A 417 27.05 26.50 -17.67
C VAL A 417 27.58 27.38 -18.80
N LYS A 418 26.96 28.55 -18.99
CA LYS A 418 27.52 29.62 -19.81
C LYS A 418 28.12 30.70 -18.92
N ALA A 419 29.14 31.39 -19.39
CA ALA A 419 29.68 32.54 -18.70
C ALA A 419 30.15 33.60 -19.69
N SER A 420 30.03 34.87 -19.31
CA SER A 420 30.47 35.99 -20.13
C SER A 420 31.50 36.86 -19.40
N LYS A 421 32.43 37.43 -20.16
CA LYS A 421 33.43 38.39 -19.69
C LYS A 421 33.67 39.42 -20.79
N GLY A 422 33.12 40.61 -20.63
CA GLY A 422 33.07 41.61 -21.71
C GLY A 422 32.28 41.06 -22.91
N ASP A 423 32.87 41.12 -24.10
CA ASP A 423 32.26 40.60 -25.34
C ASP A 423 32.52 39.09 -25.58
N ARG A 424 33.21 38.42 -24.65
CA ARG A 424 33.50 36.98 -24.74
C ARG A 424 32.42 36.18 -24.01
N GLU A 425 31.94 35.11 -24.64
CA GLU A 425 31.10 34.08 -24.03
C GLU A 425 31.87 32.76 -24.07
N ILE A 426 31.77 31.97 -23.01
CA ILE A 426 32.22 30.58 -22.98
C ILE A 426 31.10 29.68 -22.48
N LYS A 427 31.03 28.47 -23.01
CA LYS A 427 30.16 27.41 -22.53
C LYS A 427 30.99 26.21 -22.10
N ILE A 428 30.73 25.75 -20.89
CA ILE A 428 31.44 24.63 -20.27
C ILE A 428 30.44 23.52 -19.99
N SER A 429 30.78 22.30 -20.38
CA SER A 429 30.10 21.09 -19.92
C SER A 429 30.97 20.33 -18.94
N LEU A 430 30.37 19.75 -17.91
CA LEU A 430 30.99 18.78 -17.02
C LEU A 430 30.29 17.44 -17.19
N LEU A 431 31.04 16.43 -17.63
CA LEU A 431 30.64 15.03 -17.73
C LEU A 431 30.90 14.28 -16.41
N TYR A 432 30.08 13.28 -16.12
CA TYR A 432 30.26 12.45 -14.94
C TYR A 432 31.53 11.58 -15.02
N THR A 433 31.91 11.11 -16.21
CA THR A 433 33.11 10.30 -16.42
C THR A 433 33.71 10.51 -17.82
N CYS A 434 35.02 10.25 -17.96
CA CYS A 434 35.73 10.25 -19.25
C CYS A 434 35.18 9.19 -20.23
N ALA A 435 34.70 8.06 -19.71
CA ALA A 435 34.21 6.92 -20.50
C ALA A 435 32.77 7.14 -21.04
N THR A 436 32.47 8.35 -21.51
CA THR A 436 31.20 8.71 -22.14
C THR A 436 31.25 8.41 -23.65
N GLY A 437 30.12 8.04 -24.25
CA GLY A 437 30.01 7.79 -25.69
C GLY A 437 30.48 8.97 -26.55
N ASN A 438 31.16 8.67 -27.66
CA ASN A 438 31.71 9.69 -28.57
C ASN A 438 30.62 10.57 -29.23
N ASP A 439 29.41 10.02 -29.38
CA ASP A 439 28.21 10.72 -29.83
C ASP A 439 27.86 11.90 -28.92
N ILE A 440 27.92 11.71 -27.59
CA ILE A 440 27.68 12.78 -26.61
C ILE A 440 28.78 13.83 -26.69
N TYR A 441 30.05 13.41 -26.79
CA TYR A 441 31.17 14.33 -26.98
C TYR A 441 30.98 15.22 -28.22
N LYS A 442 30.58 14.63 -29.35
CA LYS A 442 30.28 15.36 -30.60
C LYS A 442 29.07 16.27 -30.49
N GLU A 443 28.06 15.90 -29.71
CA GLU A 443 26.92 16.78 -29.44
C GLU A 443 27.34 18.01 -28.63
N LEU A 444 28.14 17.80 -27.58
CA LEU A 444 28.66 18.88 -26.75
C LEU A 444 29.61 19.80 -27.52
N ASP A 445 30.45 19.25 -28.41
CA ASP A 445 31.38 19.97 -29.29
C ASP A 445 30.70 21.03 -30.16
N LYS A 446 29.43 20.83 -30.52
CA LYS A 446 28.67 21.81 -31.32
C LYS A 446 28.48 23.16 -30.63
N SER A 447 28.62 23.21 -29.31
CA SER A 447 28.26 24.41 -28.53
C SER A 447 29.16 24.72 -27.34
N CYS A 448 29.99 23.79 -26.87
CA CYS A 448 30.83 23.96 -25.70
C CYS A 448 32.28 24.25 -26.11
N ASP A 449 32.91 25.22 -25.44
CA ASP A 449 34.34 25.52 -25.61
C ASP A 449 35.21 24.54 -24.81
N PHE A 450 34.71 24.12 -23.64
CA PHE A 450 35.36 23.18 -22.75
C PHE A 450 34.42 22.03 -22.39
N ILE A 451 34.93 20.80 -22.53
CA ILE A 451 34.27 19.58 -22.10
C ILE A 451 35.11 18.96 -20.98
N LEU A 452 34.72 19.24 -19.75
CA LEU A 452 35.38 18.72 -18.55
C LEU A 452 34.76 17.39 -18.14
N TYR A 453 35.51 16.55 -17.43
CA TYR A 453 34.97 15.32 -16.85
C TYR A 453 35.54 15.03 -15.45
N GLN A 454 34.80 14.28 -14.63
CA GLN A 454 35.30 13.79 -13.35
C GLN A 454 36.13 12.51 -13.54
N GLY A 455 37.13 12.32 -12.68
CA GLY A 455 38.02 11.16 -12.72
C GLY A 455 39.34 11.41 -13.46
N ALA A 456 40.11 10.34 -13.68
CA ALA A 456 41.44 10.42 -14.27
C ALA A 456 41.40 10.41 -15.81
N TYR A 457 42.50 10.83 -16.45
CA TYR A 457 42.70 10.68 -17.89
C TYR A 457 42.75 9.20 -18.28
N TYR A 458 41.64 8.68 -18.81
CA TYR A 458 41.48 7.27 -19.15
C TYR A 458 41.04 7.11 -20.60
N HIS A 459 41.98 6.78 -21.50
CA HIS A 459 41.74 6.62 -22.94
C HIS A 459 40.93 7.75 -23.58
N GLN A 460 41.09 9.00 -23.10
CA GLN A 460 40.31 10.16 -23.55
C GLN A 460 40.33 10.31 -25.07
N GLU A 461 41.49 10.10 -25.71
CA GLU A 461 41.64 10.18 -27.17
C GLU A 461 40.70 9.22 -27.93
N SER A 462 40.36 8.07 -27.34
CA SER A 462 39.45 7.10 -27.94
C SER A 462 37.99 7.52 -27.80
N TYR A 463 37.61 8.09 -26.65
CA TYR A 463 36.23 8.53 -26.38
C TYR A 463 35.90 9.89 -27.03
N ALA A 464 36.84 10.82 -27.04
CA ALA A 464 36.69 12.17 -27.57
C ALA A 464 37.26 12.34 -28.99
N PHE A 465 37.44 11.25 -29.76
CA PHE A 465 37.97 11.33 -31.12
C PHE A 465 37.11 12.23 -32.02
N GLY A 466 37.76 13.16 -32.72
CA GLY A 466 37.12 14.07 -33.67
C GLY A 466 36.37 15.25 -33.03
N VAL A 467 36.63 15.54 -31.76
CA VAL A 467 36.11 16.70 -31.01
C VAL A 467 37.13 17.84 -31.08
N MET A 468 36.67 19.07 -31.31
CA MET A 468 37.51 20.26 -31.40
C MET A 468 37.58 21.05 -30.08
N ALA A 469 36.54 20.96 -29.26
CA ALA A 469 36.46 21.54 -27.92
C ALA A 469 37.59 21.02 -27.02
N SER A 470 38.00 21.83 -26.05
CA SER A 470 39.06 21.43 -25.12
C SER A 470 38.52 20.40 -24.13
N VAL A 471 38.96 19.14 -24.28
CA VAL A 471 38.56 18.02 -23.42
C VAL A 471 39.62 17.76 -22.36
N LEU A 472 39.28 17.90 -21.08
CA LEU A 472 40.23 17.82 -19.98
C LEU A 472 39.58 17.22 -18.71
N PRO A 473 40.35 16.53 -17.85
CA PRO A 473 39.85 16.18 -16.53
C PRO A 473 39.69 17.46 -15.69
N LEU A 474 38.64 17.53 -14.87
CA LEU A 474 38.29 18.73 -14.09
C LEU A 474 39.44 19.23 -13.22
N ASN A 475 40.23 18.33 -12.64
CA ASN A 475 41.37 18.67 -11.79
C ASN A 475 42.59 19.23 -12.54
N ALA A 476 42.66 19.05 -13.86
CA ALA A 476 43.71 19.60 -14.72
C ALA A 476 43.25 20.86 -15.48
N TRP A 477 42.00 21.26 -15.31
CA TRP A 477 41.46 22.41 -16.00
C TRP A 477 41.95 23.72 -15.36
N ILE A 478 42.55 24.57 -16.18
CA ILE A 478 42.90 25.93 -15.81
C ILE A 478 41.86 26.85 -16.43
N THR A 479 41.16 27.59 -15.58
CA THR A 479 40.12 28.52 -16.02
C THR A 479 40.73 29.63 -16.89
N PRO A 480 40.16 29.88 -18.09
CA PRO A 480 40.67 30.91 -18.99
C PRO A 480 40.58 32.31 -18.38
N ASP A 481 41.55 33.17 -18.73
CA ASP A 481 41.58 34.57 -18.32
C ASP A 481 40.57 35.45 -19.08
#